data_AF-A0A8R1IN84-F1
#
_entry.id   AF-A0A8R1IN84-F1
#
_cell.length_a   1.000
_cell.length_b   1.000
_cell.length_c   1.000
_cell.angle_alpha   90.00
_cell.angle_beta   90.00
_cell.angle_gamma   90.00
#
_symmetry.space_group_name_H-M   'P 1'
#
loop_
_entity.id
_entity.type
_entity.pdbx_description
1 polymer ?
#
loop_
_entity_poly.entity_id
_entity_poly.type
_entity_poly.pdbx_seq_one_letter_code
_entity_poly.pdbx_strand_id
1 'polypeptide(L)'
;MVHYKLTYFPTRGLAEVSRQLFQLAGVEFEDERLPKEEFLERKDTYPFKQVPVLSVDGHQIPQSVAIARYLGNKFEPASKMRTILFLSVLALISCCTADSGVLRPCFERYPNHRLVNVMPYHSEWRMRSEDMCLLFCAQSASRCRSIVYDTVQHICHYFSDEGVDQAVISAKMTYLRVVSKSCL
;
A
#
# COMPACT_ATOMS: atom_id res chain seq x y z
N MET A 1 -11.78 4.36 -35.14
CA MET A 1 -11.47 4.73 -33.75
C MET A 1 -11.60 3.46 -32.91
N VAL A 2 -10.74 3.28 -31.91
CA VAL A 2 -10.80 2.11 -31.02
C VAL A 2 -12.06 2.22 -30.16
N HIS A 3 -12.89 1.18 -30.15
CA HIS A 3 -14.10 1.13 -29.35
C HIS A 3 -13.81 0.49 -27.99
N TYR A 4 -13.94 1.28 -26.94
CA TYR A 4 -13.77 0.84 -25.55
C TYR A 4 -15.14 0.62 -24.90
N LYS A 5 -15.36 -0.57 -24.34
CA LYS A 5 -16.55 -0.88 -23.53
C LYS A 5 -16.14 -1.49 -22.20
N LEU A 6 -16.49 -0.85 -21.10
CA LEU A 6 -16.22 -1.31 -19.74
C LEU A 6 -17.50 -1.87 -19.13
N THR A 7 -17.53 -3.16 -18.81
CA THR A 7 -18.68 -3.83 -18.21
C THR A 7 -18.45 -4.06 -16.72
N TYR A 8 -19.33 -3.53 -15.87
CA TYR A 8 -19.32 -3.78 -14.42
C TYR A 8 -20.70 -3.55 -13.79
N PHE A 9 -20.84 -3.88 -12.49
CA PHE A 9 -22.05 -3.59 -11.74
C PHE A 9 -22.37 -2.09 -11.69
N PRO A 10 -23.64 -1.69 -11.41
CA PRO A 10 -24.05 -0.30 -11.20
C PRO A 10 -23.53 0.27 -9.86
N THR A 11 -22.26 0.06 -9.57
CA THR A 11 -21.52 0.55 -8.42
C THR A 11 -20.14 1.02 -8.88
N ARG A 12 -19.44 1.78 -8.02
CA ARG A 12 -18.06 2.20 -8.28
C ARG A 12 -17.12 0.98 -8.28
N GLY A 13 -16.97 0.37 -7.10
CA GLY A 13 -16.22 -0.86 -6.88
C GLY A 13 -14.87 -0.90 -7.60
N LEU A 14 -14.56 -2.05 -8.20
CA LEU A 14 -13.27 -2.30 -8.85
C LEU A 14 -13.14 -1.66 -10.24
N ALA A 15 -14.24 -1.22 -10.87
CA ALA A 15 -14.22 -0.59 -12.19
C ALA A 15 -13.93 0.91 -12.13
N GLU A 16 -14.08 1.54 -10.97
CA GLU A 16 -13.98 3.00 -10.82
C GLU A 16 -12.62 3.54 -11.23
N VAL A 17 -11.55 2.82 -10.93
CA VAL A 17 -10.19 3.20 -11.34
C VAL A 17 -10.10 3.33 -12.86
N SER A 18 -10.67 2.38 -13.59
CA SER A 18 -10.69 2.42 -15.06
C SER A 18 -11.53 3.57 -15.60
N ARG A 19 -12.69 3.86 -14.99
CA ARG A 19 -13.53 5.02 -15.37
C ARG A 19 -12.78 6.35 -15.21
N GLN A 20 -12.07 6.51 -14.10
CA GLN A 20 -11.24 7.68 -13.85
C GLN A 20 -10.13 7.80 -14.89
N LEU A 21 -9.47 6.70 -15.28
CA LEU A 21 -8.44 6.72 -16.30
C LEU A 21 -8.97 7.16 -17.67
N PHE A 22 -10.16 6.70 -18.09
CA PHE A 22 -10.80 7.18 -19.31
C PHE A 22 -11.11 8.68 -19.26
N GLN A 23 -11.70 9.15 -18.15
CA GLN A 23 -12.03 10.56 -17.98
C GLN A 23 -10.78 11.45 -17.97
N LEU A 24 -9.70 11.01 -17.31
CA LEU A 24 -8.42 11.72 -17.27
C LEU A 24 -7.74 11.75 -18.65
N ALA A 25 -7.89 10.69 -19.44
CA ALA A 25 -7.38 10.61 -20.80
C ALA A 25 -8.22 11.42 -21.81
N GLY A 26 -9.42 11.86 -21.43
CA GLY A 26 -10.37 12.49 -22.35
C GLY A 26 -10.84 11.54 -23.46
N VAL A 27 -10.81 10.24 -23.21
CA VAL A 27 -11.20 9.20 -24.18
C VAL A 27 -12.61 8.73 -23.85
N GLU A 28 -13.50 8.83 -24.84
CA GLU A 28 -14.86 8.29 -24.72
C GLU A 28 -14.84 6.76 -24.68
N PHE A 29 -15.70 6.20 -23.83
CA PHE A 29 -15.90 4.76 -23.67
C PHE A 29 -17.36 4.48 -23.30
N GLU A 30 -17.82 3.27 -23.59
CA GLU A 30 -19.13 2.78 -23.16
C GLU A 30 -19.04 2.22 -21.72
N ASP A 31 -19.72 2.85 -20.75
CA ASP A 31 -19.87 2.34 -19.37
C ASP A 31 -21.11 1.45 -19.27
N GLU A 32 -20.96 0.15 -19.58
CA GLU A 32 -22.04 -0.82 -19.45
C GLU A 32 -22.24 -1.21 -17.97
N ARG A 33 -23.32 -0.71 -17.38
CA ARG A 33 -23.73 -1.02 -16.01
C ARG A 33 -24.67 -2.21 -16.00
N LEU A 34 -24.12 -3.35 -15.60
CA LEU A 34 -24.76 -4.65 -15.63
C LEU A 34 -25.41 -4.98 -14.27
N PRO A 35 -26.74 -5.05 -14.15
CA PRO A 35 -27.38 -5.53 -12.92
C PRO A 35 -27.05 -7.02 -12.69
N LYS A 36 -27.21 -7.47 -11.44
CA LYS A 36 -26.71 -8.79 -11.02
C LYS A 36 -27.44 -9.93 -11.74
N GLU A 37 -28.71 -9.75 -12.04
CA GLU A 37 -29.59 -10.71 -12.70
C GLU A 37 -29.08 -10.97 -14.13
N GLU A 38 -28.86 -9.91 -14.89
CA GLU A 38 -28.31 -10.00 -16.26
C GLU A 38 -26.86 -10.51 -16.27
N PHE A 39 -26.08 -10.22 -15.24
CA PHE A 39 -24.74 -10.79 -15.08
C PHE A 39 -24.79 -12.32 -14.97
N LEU A 40 -25.76 -12.88 -14.25
CA LEU A 40 -25.88 -14.33 -14.08
C LEU A 40 -26.19 -15.01 -15.42
N GLU A 41 -27.02 -14.40 -16.27
CA GLU A 41 -27.35 -14.91 -17.61
C GLU A 41 -26.13 -14.86 -18.55
N ARG A 42 -25.35 -13.79 -18.47
CA ARG A 42 -24.17 -13.56 -19.34
C ARG A 42 -22.86 -14.10 -18.77
N LYS A 43 -22.88 -14.69 -17.57
CA LYS A 43 -21.70 -15.05 -16.78
C LYS A 43 -20.69 -15.88 -17.57
N ASP A 44 -21.16 -16.84 -18.34
CA ASP A 44 -20.31 -17.76 -19.10
C ASP A 44 -19.65 -17.12 -20.34
N THR A 45 -20.09 -15.92 -20.73
CA THR A 45 -19.48 -15.18 -21.85
C THR A 45 -18.19 -14.45 -21.46
N TYR A 46 -17.92 -14.29 -20.16
CA TYR A 46 -16.74 -13.60 -19.65
C TYR A 46 -15.59 -14.59 -19.36
N PRO A 47 -14.33 -14.27 -19.71
CA PRO A 47 -13.19 -15.20 -19.62
C PRO A 47 -13.03 -15.90 -18.28
N PHE A 48 -13.24 -15.17 -17.17
CA PHE A 48 -13.15 -15.69 -15.81
C PHE A 48 -14.48 -15.71 -15.07
N LYS A 49 -15.60 -15.62 -15.80
CA LYS A 49 -16.95 -15.61 -15.23
C LYS A 49 -17.13 -14.55 -14.12
N GLN A 50 -16.43 -13.42 -14.29
CA GLN A 50 -16.30 -12.31 -13.35
C GLN A 50 -16.25 -10.99 -14.11
N VAL A 51 -16.69 -9.93 -13.43
CA VAL A 51 -16.55 -8.54 -13.87
C VAL A 51 -15.75 -7.77 -12.80
N PRO A 52 -14.94 -6.75 -13.17
CA PRO A 52 -14.99 -5.98 -14.41
C PRO A 52 -14.25 -6.62 -15.59
N VAL A 53 -14.75 -6.33 -16.80
CA VAL A 53 -14.13 -6.69 -18.08
C VAL A 53 -14.12 -5.47 -18.99
N LEU A 54 -12.97 -5.21 -19.64
CA LEU A 54 -12.83 -4.20 -20.68
C LEU A 54 -12.79 -4.87 -22.05
N SER A 55 -13.67 -4.47 -22.96
CA SER A 55 -13.63 -4.86 -24.37
C SER A 55 -12.96 -3.76 -25.19
N VAL A 56 -11.91 -4.13 -25.93
CA VAL A 56 -11.18 -3.25 -26.85
C VAL A 56 -11.31 -3.83 -28.25
N ASP A 57 -12.10 -3.20 -29.12
CA ASP A 57 -12.37 -3.71 -30.48
C ASP A 57 -12.75 -5.20 -30.51
N GLY A 58 -13.60 -5.62 -29.56
CA GLY A 58 -14.06 -7.02 -29.41
C GLY A 58 -13.14 -7.93 -28.59
N HIS A 59 -11.93 -7.51 -28.23
CA HIS A 59 -11.02 -8.29 -27.38
C HIS A 59 -11.28 -8.01 -25.90
N GLN A 60 -11.59 -9.06 -25.13
CA GLN A 60 -11.91 -8.94 -23.71
C GLN A 60 -10.65 -9.02 -22.83
N ILE A 61 -10.48 -8.02 -21.97
CA ILE A 61 -9.44 -7.95 -20.94
C ILE A 61 -10.13 -8.05 -19.57
N PRO A 62 -10.02 -9.19 -18.87
CA PRO A 62 -10.57 -9.35 -17.52
C PRO A 62 -9.62 -8.79 -16.44
N GLN A 63 -10.08 -8.74 -15.18
CA GLN A 63 -9.37 -8.31 -13.97
C GLN A 63 -9.09 -6.79 -13.88
N SER A 64 -9.58 -6.16 -12.82
CA SER A 64 -9.52 -4.69 -12.63
C SER A 64 -8.11 -4.11 -12.69
N VAL A 65 -7.14 -4.74 -12.04
CA VAL A 65 -5.75 -4.28 -12.01
C VAL A 65 -5.08 -4.42 -13.38
N ALA A 66 -5.41 -5.46 -14.14
CA ALA A 66 -4.89 -5.67 -15.49
C ALA A 66 -5.47 -4.62 -16.45
N ILE A 67 -6.77 -4.34 -16.36
CA ILE A 67 -7.45 -3.28 -17.10
C ILE A 67 -6.81 -1.92 -16.80
N ALA A 68 -6.66 -1.57 -15.52
CA ALA A 68 -6.06 -0.29 -15.12
C ALA A 68 -4.63 -0.13 -15.64
N ARG A 69 -3.83 -1.20 -15.59
CA ARG A 69 -2.46 -1.20 -16.14
C ARG A 69 -2.45 -1.03 -17.66
N TYR A 70 -3.34 -1.74 -18.36
CA TYR A 70 -3.47 -1.61 -19.82
C TYR A 70 -3.85 -0.17 -20.21
N LEU A 71 -4.86 0.40 -19.57
CA LEU A 71 -5.32 1.77 -19.83
C LEU A 71 -4.25 2.80 -19.47
N GLY A 72 -3.57 2.63 -18.34
CA GLY A 72 -2.42 3.47 -17.96
C GLY A 72 -1.35 3.47 -19.05
N ASN A 73 -0.90 2.30 -19.48
CA ASN A 73 0.10 2.20 -20.56
C ASN A 73 -0.40 2.73 -21.90
N LYS A 74 -1.70 2.61 -22.19
CA LYS A 74 -2.29 3.01 -23.48
C LYS A 74 -2.49 4.52 -23.58
N PHE A 75 -2.91 5.15 -22.48
CA PHE A 75 -3.23 6.58 -22.41
C PHE A 75 -2.11 7.43 -21.84
N GLU A 76 -0.99 6.83 -21.44
CA GLU A 76 0.20 7.57 -21.08
C GLU A 76 0.85 8.23 -22.31
N PRO A 77 1.01 9.57 -22.32
CA PRO A 77 2.24 10.16 -22.79
C PRO A 77 3.30 9.88 -21.71
N ALA A 78 4.46 9.37 -22.09
CA ALA A 78 5.57 8.89 -21.25
C ALA A 78 6.17 9.88 -20.20
N SER A 79 5.46 10.94 -19.81
CA SER A 79 5.98 12.00 -18.95
C SER A 79 5.01 12.58 -17.89
N LYS A 80 3.71 12.27 -17.86
CA LYS A 80 2.78 13.01 -16.96
C LYS A 80 1.94 12.23 -15.95
N MET A 81 1.95 10.90 -15.95
CA MET A 81 1.24 10.11 -14.92
C MET A 81 2.13 9.65 -13.75
N ARG A 82 3.40 10.06 -13.72
CA ARG A 82 4.17 10.12 -12.47
C ARG A 82 3.75 11.27 -11.56
N THR A 83 3.01 12.27 -12.06
CA THR A 83 2.71 13.50 -11.31
C THR A 83 1.28 13.55 -10.76
N ILE A 84 0.28 12.99 -11.45
CA ILE A 84 -1.13 13.14 -11.03
C ILE A 84 -1.57 12.07 -10.03
N LEU A 85 -1.09 10.82 -10.16
CA LEU A 85 -1.19 9.86 -9.05
C LEU A 85 -0.37 10.34 -7.84
N PHE A 86 0.70 11.11 -8.09
CA PHE A 86 1.44 11.80 -7.02
C PHE A 86 0.63 12.93 -6.38
N LEU A 87 -0.29 13.62 -7.08
CA LEU A 87 -0.99 14.81 -6.55
C LEU A 87 -2.17 14.50 -5.62
N SER A 88 -2.93 13.42 -5.87
CA SER A 88 -3.91 12.93 -4.88
C SER A 88 -3.24 12.16 -3.74
N VAL A 89 -2.07 11.58 -4.00
CA VAL A 89 -1.21 11.01 -2.96
C VAL A 89 -0.38 12.09 -2.26
N LEU A 90 -0.26 13.33 -2.77
CA LEU A 90 0.52 14.41 -2.15
C LEU A 90 -0.13 15.00 -0.90
N ALA A 91 -1.46 14.92 -0.79
CA ALA A 91 -2.13 15.16 0.49
C ALA A 91 -1.82 14.06 1.54
N LEU A 92 -1.33 12.89 1.11
CA LEU A 92 -0.80 11.82 1.97
C LEU A 92 0.75 11.78 2.04
N ILE A 93 1.46 12.40 1.08
CA ILE A 93 2.93 12.54 1.04
C ILE A 93 3.39 13.78 1.83
N SER A 94 2.51 14.47 2.57
CA SER A 94 3.02 15.24 3.70
C SER A 94 3.61 14.32 4.80
N CYS A 95 3.39 13.00 4.75
CA CYS A 95 3.90 12.06 5.74
C CYS A 95 5.23 11.38 5.34
N CYS A 96 5.57 11.30 4.04
CA CYS A 96 6.80 10.59 3.60
C CYS A 96 8.08 11.43 3.67
N THR A 97 8.02 12.65 4.18
CA THR A 97 9.18 13.41 4.65
C THR A 97 9.10 13.62 6.16
N ALA A 98 8.69 12.61 6.91
CA ALA A 98 9.17 12.54 8.30
C ALA A 98 10.69 12.34 8.21
N ASP A 99 11.41 13.45 8.29
CA ASP A 99 12.85 13.48 8.41
C ASP A 99 13.23 12.60 9.61
N SER A 100 14.03 11.55 9.37
CA SER A 100 14.46 10.64 10.42
C SER A 100 15.20 11.39 11.55
N GLY A 101 15.75 12.58 11.26
CA GLY A 101 16.31 13.49 12.26
C GLY A 101 15.31 13.92 13.34
N VAL A 102 14.03 14.12 13.00
CA VAL A 102 12.99 14.59 13.95
C VAL A 102 12.49 13.46 14.85
N LEU A 103 12.50 12.22 14.37
CA LEU A 103 12.00 11.06 15.12
C LEU A 103 13.00 10.53 16.13
N ARG A 104 14.32 10.64 15.89
CA ARG A 104 15.37 10.09 16.76
C ARG A 104 15.23 10.48 18.25
N PRO A 105 14.90 11.74 18.62
CA PRO A 105 14.68 12.12 20.02
C PRO A 105 13.52 11.41 20.71
N CYS A 106 12.55 10.88 19.95
CA CYS A 106 11.39 10.17 20.50
C CYS A 106 11.68 8.72 20.89
N PHE A 107 12.88 8.21 20.57
CA PHE A 107 13.27 6.84 20.84
C PHE A 107 14.49 6.76 21.76
N GLU A 108 14.35 6.04 22.87
CA GLU A 108 15.46 5.60 23.69
C GLU A 108 16.14 4.40 23.04
N ARG A 109 17.45 4.50 22.81
CA ARG A 109 18.23 3.51 22.06
C ARG A 109 19.12 2.68 22.97
N TYR A 110 18.91 1.37 22.95
CA TYR A 110 19.68 0.38 23.67
C TYR A 110 20.44 -0.51 22.67
N PRO A 111 21.72 -0.23 22.42
CA PRO A 111 22.52 -1.04 21.49
C PRO A 111 22.80 -2.42 22.07
N ASN A 112 22.83 -3.44 21.21
CA ASN A 112 23.07 -4.84 21.60
C ASN A 112 22.06 -5.39 22.60
N HIS A 113 20.78 -5.03 22.46
CA HIS A 113 19.70 -5.54 23.29
C HIS A 113 18.58 -6.10 22.41
N ARG A 114 17.93 -7.15 22.90
CA ARG A 114 16.71 -7.71 22.32
C ARG A 114 15.69 -7.98 23.41
N LEU A 115 14.42 -8.01 23.04
CA LEU A 115 13.36 -8.44 23.94
C LEU A 115 13.23 -9.97 23.93
N VAL A 116 12.98 -10.57 25.09
CA VAL A 116 12.77 -12.01 25.28
C VAL A 116 11.42 -12.21 25.97
N ASN A 117 10.71 -13.31 25.71
CA ASN A 117 9.39 -13.60 26.30
C ASN A 117 8.23 -12.69 25.83
N VAL A 118 8.46 -11.85 24.81
CA VAL A 118 7.41 -11.15 24.07
C VAL A 118 7.47 -11.53 22.61
N MET A 119 6.28 -11.72 22.03
CA MET A 119 6.14 -12.03 20.61
C MET A 119 5.90 -10.72 19.84
N PRO A 120 6.61 -10.49 18.72
CA PRO A 120 6.34 -9.33 17.88
C PRO A 120 4.92 -9.43 17.29
N TYR A 121 4.25 -8.30 17.16
CA TYR A 121 2.90 -8.23 16.60
C TYR A 121 2.88 -8.50 15.08
N HIS A 122 3.97 -8.15 14.39
CA HIS A 122 4.14 -8.38 12.97
C HIS A 122 5.45 -9.08 12.67
N SER A 123 5.43 -10.04 11.76
CA SER A 123 6.61 -10.71 11.24
C SER A 123 7.29 -9.82 10.19
N GLU A 124 8.51 -9.41 10.52
CA GLU A 124 9.63 -9.24 9.59
C GLU A 124 9.43 -8.30 8.38
N TRP A 125 9.36 -7.00 8.65
CA TRP A 125 9.59 -6.04 7.57
C TRP A 125 11.09 -5.92 7.31
N ARG A 126 11.52 -6.31 6.09
CA ARG A 126 12.90 -6.12 5.66
C ARG A 126 13.15 -4.65 5.36
N MET A 127 13.92 -4.00 6.21
CA MET A 127 14.30 -2.59 6.08
C MET A 127 15.81 -2.43 6.21
N ARG A 128 16.41 -1.80 5.20
CA ARG A 128 17.86 -1.63 5.07
C ARG A 128 18.51 -0.75 6.14
N SER A 129 17.74 0.09 6.83
CA SER A 129 18.23 1.02 7.86
C SER A 129 17.30 1.10 9.06
N GLU A 130 17.87 1.45 10.21
CA GLU A 130 17.17 1.70 11.48
C GLU A 130 16.12 2.81 11.34
N ASP A 131 16.45 3.89 10.60
CA ASP A 131 15.58 5.04 10.38
C ASP A 131 14.25 4.66 9.69
N MET A 132 14.27 3.67 8.79
CA MET A 132 13.03 3.18 8.16
C MET A 132 12.14 2.46 9.17
N CYS A 133 12.72 1.76 10.16
CA CYS A 133 11.94 1.16 11.24
C CYS A 133 11.25 2.24 12.08
N LEU A 134 11.97 3.32 12.40
CA LEU A 134 11.43 4.44 13.18
C LEU A 134 10.24 5.09 12.47
N LEU A 135 10.38 5.35 11.18
CA LEU A 135 9.33 5.95 10.36
C LEU A 135 8.06 5.08 10.34
N PHE A 136 8.22 3.78 10.14
CA PHE A 136 7.08 2.86 10.11
C PHE A 136 6.39 2.73 11.48
N CYS A 137 7.17 2.74 12.55
CA CYS A 137 6.63 2.76 13.91
C CYS A 137 5.81 4.03 14.18
N ALA A 138 6.29 5.20 13.74
CA ALA A 138 5.56 6.47 13.84
C ALA A 138 4.28 6.46 13.00
N GLN A 139 4.33 5.97 11.75
CA GLN A 139 3.13 5.80 10.92
C GLN A 139 2.11 4.84 11.54
N SER A 140 2.60 3.87 12.32
CA SER A 140 1.81 2.87 13.03
C SER A 140 1.63 3.19 14.52
N ALA A 141 1.71 4.47 14.93
CA ALA A 141 1.74 4.95 16.32
C ALA A 141 0.61 4.41 17.22
N SER A 142 -0.52 3.98 16.63
CA SER A 142 -1.60 3.32 17.36
C SER A 142 -1.19 2.02 18.06
N ARG A 143 -0.15 1.32 17.55
CA ARG A 143 0.23 -0.02 18.00
C ARG A 143 1.72 -0.18 18.31
N CYS A 144 2.60 0.63 17.75
CA CYS A 144 4.03 0.50 17.99
C CYS A 144 4.45 1.17 19.30
N ARG A 145 5.03 0.41 20.24
CA ARG A 145 5.64 0.96 21.47
C ARG A 145 7.13 0.72 21.56
N SER A 146 7.61 -0.37 20.98
CA SER A 146 9.03 -0.65 20.92
C SER A 146 9.39 -1.47 19.69
N ILE A 147 10.66 -1.39 19.31
CA ILE A 147 11.21 -2.01 18.10
C ILE A 147 12.50 -2.72 18.47
N VAL A 148 12.74 -3.90 17.90
CA VAL A 148 14.06 -4.52 17.88
C VAL A 148 14.50 -4.63 16.42
N TYR A 149 15.60 -3.95 16.09
CA TYR A 149 16.20 -3.98 14.76
C TYR A 149 17.36 -4.98 14.70
N ASP A 150 17.26 -5.96 13.82
CA ASP A 150 18.34 -6.87 13.46
C ASP A 150 19.23 -6.23 12.39
N THR A 151 20.46 -5.90 12.77
CA THR A 151 21.45 -5.30 11.85
C THR A 151 22.03 -6.29 10.85
N VAL A 152 21.93 -7.60 11.09
CA VAL A 152 22.41 -8.66 10.20
C VAL A 152 21.37 -8.99 9.16
N GLN A 153 20.14 -9.23 9.59
CA GLN A 153 19.05 -9.63 8.69
C GLN A 153 18.33 -8.43 8.06
N HIS A 154 18.60 -7.22 8.54
CA HIS A 154 17.89 -6.00 8.16
C HIS A 154 16.38 -6.14 8.39
N ILE A 155 16.02 -6.66 9.56
CA ILE A 155 14.62 -6.94 9.93
C ILE A 155 14.25 -6.07 11.13
N CYS A 156 13.10 -5.39 11.04
CA CYS A 156 12.51 -4.69 12.19
C CYS A 156 11.41 -5.56 12.81
N HIS A 157 11.54 -5.85 14.10
CA HIS A 157 10.51 -6.50 14.91
C HIS A 157 9.77 -5.44 15.72
N TYR A 158 8.44 -5.41 15.63
CA TYR A 158 7.61 -4.40 16.29
C TYR A 158 6.80 -5.02 17.42
N PHE A 159 6.74 -4.32 18.56
CA PHE A 159 6.07 -4.77 19.76
C PHE A 159 5.04 -3.75 20.24
N SER A 160 3.92 -4.26 20.72
CA SER A 160 2.82 -3.46 21.29
C SER A 160 3.05 -3.06 22.74
N ASP A 161 4.06 -3.66 23.38
CA ASP A 161 4.44 -3.46 24.77
C ASP A 161 5.84 -2.85 24.87
N GLU A 162 6.13 -2.18 25.98
CA GLU A 162 7.42 -1.52 26.18
C GLU A 162 8.52 -2.52 26.52
N GLY A 163 8.22 -3.65 27.18
CA GLY A 163 9.16 -4.78 27.34
C GLY A 163 10.44 -4.48 28.13
N VAL A 164 10.49 -3.39 28.90
CA VAL A 164 11.71 -2.89 29.59
C VAL A 164 12.34 -3.97 30.47
N ASP A 165 11.53 -4.71 31.23
CA ASP A 165 12.01 -5.76 32.16
C ASP A 165 12.52 -7.03 31.44
N GLN A 166 12.41 -7.09 30.12
CA GLN A 166 12.68 -8.27 29.30
C GLN A 166 13.80 -8.05 28.28
N ALA A 167 14.49 -6.92 28.35
CA ALA A 167 15.64 -6.62 27.51
C ALA A 167 16.86 -7.43 27.95
N VAL A 168 17.36 -8.29 27.06
CA VAL A 168 18.57 -9.10 27.27
C VAL A 168 19.64 -8.69 26.27
N ILE A 169 20.90 -8.72 26.69
CA ILE A 169 22.04 -8.41 25.83
C ILE A 169 22.12 -9.42 24.69
N SER A 170 22.13 -8.91 23.46
CA SER A 170 22.27 -9.70 22.23
C SER A 170 23.03 -8.88 21.19
N ALA A 171 24.19 -9.40 20.77
CA ALA A 171 25.02 -8.72 19.79
C ALA A 171 24.26 -8.52 18.46
N LYS A 172 24.47 -7.37 17.82
CA LYS A 172 23.92 -7.03 16.48
C LYS A 172 22.40 -6.80 16.45
N MET A 173 21.76 -6.70 17.61
CA MET A 173 20.37 -6.29 17.75
C MET A 173 20.30 -4.91 18.41
N THR A 174 19.45 -4.02 17.93
CA THR A 174 19.25 -2.69 18.54
C THR A 174 17.81 -2.58 19.01
N TYR A 175 17.63 -2.40 20.31
CA TYR A 175 16.32 -2.18 20.90
C TYR A 175 16.05 -0.67 21.00
N LEU A 176 14.87 -0.27 20.54
CA LEU A 176 14.42 1.12 20.47
C LEU A 176 13.07 1.22 21.17
N ARG A 177 13.00 2.04 22.22
CA ARG A 177 11.79 2.26 23.02
C ARG A 177 11.21 3.64 22.74
N VAL A 178 9.91 3.72 22.52
CA VAL A 178 9.21 5.01 22.42
C VAL A 178 9.14 5.66 23.80
N VAL A 179 9.60 6.91 23.93
CA VAL A 179 9.61 7.65 25.22
C VAL A 179 8.20 8.04 25.66
N SER A 180 7.40 8.56 24.74
CA SER A 180 6.00 8.90 24.99
C SER A 180 5.17 8.77 23.72
N LYS A 181 3.90 8.35 23.87
CA LYS A 181 2.95 8.29 22.74
C LYS A 181 2.68 9.66 22.12
N SER A 182 2.86 10.74 22.86
CA SER A 182 2.71 12.11 22.37
C SER A 182 3.84 12.54 21.43
N CYS A 183 4.92 11.78 21.35
CA CYS A 183 6.09 12.08 20.52
C CYS A 183 5.96 11.51 19.08
N LEU A 184 5.07 10.53 18.87
CA LEU A 184 4.79 9.91 17.57
C LEU A 184 3.51 10.47 16.94
#